data_AF-A0A350JFD4-F1
#
_entry.id   AF-A0A350JFD4-F1
#
_cell.length_a   1.000
_cell.length_b   1.000
_cell.length_c   1.000
_cell.angle_alpha   90.00
_cell.angle_beta   90.00
_cell.angle_gamma   90.00
#
_symmetry.space_group_name_H-M   'P 1'
#
loop_
_entity.id
_entity.type
_entity.pdbx_description
1 polymer ?
#
loop_
_entity_poly.entity_id
_entity_poly.type
_entity_poly.pdbx_seq_one_letter_code
_entity_poly.pdbx_strand_id
1 'polypeptide(L)' 'DIIAAGCPFCNTMMTDGVKHFNKEEDIEVKDLAELISEAADL' A
#
# COMPACT_ATOMS: atom_id res chain seq x y z
N ASP A 1 8.60 -2.32 4.88
CA ASP A 1 8.68 -1.57 3.61
C ASP A 1 7.28 -1.12 3.17
N ILE A 2 7.19 -0.09 2.33
CA ILE A 2 5.90 0.43 1.86
C ILE A 2 5.84 0.31 0.33
N ILE A 3 4.73 -0.24 -0.16
CA ILE A 3 4.36 -0.22 -1.58
C ILE A 3 3.27 0.84 -1.75
N ALA A 4 3.55 1.89 -2.51
CA ALA A 4 2.58 2.91 -2.86
C ALA A 4 2.03 2.64 -4.27
N ALA A 5 0.71 2.63 -4.41
CA ALA A 5 0.06 2.59 -5.72
C ALA A 5 -1.06 3.63 -5.82
N GLY A 6 -1.26 4.18 -7.02
CA GLY A 6 -2.27 5.21 -7.29
C GLY A 6 -3.41 4.69 -8.17
N CYS A 7 -3.68 3.39 -8.12
CA CYS A 7 -4.60 2.70 -9.01
C CYS A 7 -5.40 1.68 -8.19
N PRO A 8 -6.75 1.73 -8.17
CA PRO A 8 -7.56 0.87 -7.29
C PRO A 8 -7.29 -0.63 -7.50
N PHE A 9 -7.16 -1.05 -8.76
CA PHE A 9 -6.86 -2.44 -9.10
C PHE A 9 -5.46 -2.87 -8.62
N CYS A 10 -4.49 -1.96 -8.67
CA CYS A 10 -3.12 -2.20 -8.22
C CYS A 10 -3.08 -2.42 -6.71
N ASN A 11 -3.85 -1.64 -5.93
CA ASN A 11 -3.97 -1.84 -4.49
C ASN A 11 -4.51 -3.24 -4.17
N THR A 12 -5.60 -3.67 -4.83
CA THR A 12 -6.12 -5.03 -4.67
C THR A 12 -5.07 -6.08 -5.02
N MET A 13 -4.43 -5.98 -6.20
CA MET A 13 -3.42 -6.93 -6.64
C MET A 13 -2.20 -7.00 -5.71
N MET A 14 -1.76 -5.86 -5.17
CA MET A 14 -0.62 -5.80 -4.26
C MET A 14 -0.99 -6.37 -2.89
N THR A 15 -2.15 -6.03 -2.35
CA THR A 15 -2.65 -6.60 -1.08
C THR A 15 -2.79 -8.11 -1.19
N ASP A 16 -3.40 -8.61 -2.28
CA ASP A 16 -3.53 -10.05 -2.53
C ASP A 16 -2.16 -10.74 -2.65
N GLY A 17 -1.21 -10.11 -3.32
CA GLY A 17 0.16 -10.61 -3.45
C GLY A 17 0.90 -10.68 -2.11
N VAL A 18 0.87 -9.60 -1.32
CA VAL A 18 1.50 -9.54 0.01
C VAL A 18 0.93 -10.63 0.92
N LYS A 19 -0.40 -10.81 0.89
CA LYS A 19 -1.09 -11.88 1.60
C LYS A 19 -0.69 -13.28 1.13
N HIS A 20 -0.64 -13.51 -0.17
CA HIS A 20 -0.25 -14.80 -0.75
C HIS A 20 1.14 -15.24 -0.28
N PHE A 21 2.05 -14.29 -0.09
CA PHE A 21 3.41 -14.55 0.41
C PHE A 21 3.57 -14.42 1.93
N ASN A 22 2.47 -14.24 2.69
CA ASN A 22 2.47 -14.05 4.16
C ASN A 22 3.38 -12.91 4.62
N LYS A 23 3.41 -11.79 3.90
CA LYS A 23 4.23 -10.61 4.20
C LYS A 23 3.45 -9.42 4.75
N GLU A 24 2.21 -9.65 5.18
CA GLU A 24 1.30 -8.58 5.66
C GLU A 24 1.85 -7.83 6.89
N GLU A 25 2.74 -8.46 7.66
CA GLU A 25 3.39 -7.83 8.82
C GLU A 25 4.65 -7.01 8.45
N ASP A 26 5.28 -7.31 7.31
CA ASP A 26 6.54 -6.70 6.87
C ASP A 26 6.35 -5.60 5.82
N ILE A 27 5.28 -5.71 5.02
CA ILE A 27 5.01 -4.86 3.87
C ILE A 27 3.62 -4.26 3.98
N GLU A 28 3.58 -2.93 4.00
CA GLU A 28 2.34 -2.17 3.99
C GLU A 28 2.03 -1.67 2.57
N VAL A 29 0.78 -1.85 2.13
CA VAL A 29 0.29 -1.34 0.84
C VAL A 29 -0.58 -0.12 1.13
N LYS A 30 -0.18 1.05 0.61
CA LYS A 30 -0.90 2.32 0.79
C LYS A 30 -1.27 2.96 -0.54
N ASP A 31 -2.34 3.75 -0.54
CA ASP A 31 -2.65 4.59 -1.70
C ASP A 31 -1.71 5.80 -1.77
N LEU A 32 -1.32 6.21 -2.98
CA LEU A 32 -0.47 7.39 -3.17
C LEU A 32 -1.11 8.66 -2.57
N ALA A 33 -2.42 8.82 -2.68
CA ALA A 33 -3.12 9.98 -2.12
C ALA A 33 -3.09 9.99 -0.59
N GLU A 34 -3.17 8.82 0.05
CA GLU A 34 -3.07 8.68 1.51
C GLU A 34 -1.69 9.13 2.00
N LEU A 35 -0.61 8.72 1.34
CA LEU A 35 0.75 9.15 1.68
C LEU A 35 0.94 10.66 1.58
N ILE A 36 0.34 11.31 0.57
CA ILE A 36 0.38 12.76 0.43
C ILE A 36 -0.41 13.43 1.56
N SER A 37 -1.56 12.87 1.96
CA SER A 37 -2.35 13.39 3.08
C SER A 37 -1.59 13.27 4.40
N GLU A 38 -1.00 12.12 4.69
CA GLU A 38 -0.18 11.90 5.90
C GLU A 38 1.00 12.89 5.97
N ALA A 39 1.62 13.19 4.83
CA ALA A 39 2.70 14.16 4.74
C ALA A 39 2.24 15.62 4.82
N ALA A 40 1.01 15.92 4.41
CA ALA A 40 0.43 17.27 4.46
C ALA A 40 -0.03 17.67 5.87
N ASP A 41 -0.33 16.69 6.73
CA ASP A 41 -0.72 16.87 8.14
C ASP A 41 0.49 16.93 9.11
N LEU A 42 1.73 16.91 8.58
CA LEU A 42 3.02 17.04 9.30
C LEU A 42 3.59 18.46 9.23
#